data_AF-A0A9P4N7C0-F1
#
_entry.id   AF-A0A9P4N7C0-F1
#
_cell.length_a   1.000
_cell.length_b   1.000
_cell.length_c   1.000
_cell.angle_alpha   90.00
_cell.angle_beta   90.00
_cell.angle_gamma   90.00
#
_symmetry.space_group_name_H-M   'P 1'
#
loop_
_entity.id
_entity.type
_entity.pdbx_description
1 polymer ?
#
loop_
_entity_poly.entity_id
_entity_poly.type
_entity_poly.pdbx_seq_one_letter_code
_entity_poly.pdbx_strand_id
1 'polypeptide(L)'
;MEKNKDLRKGYALSWSGYLNTLKVAVAHDTSLILEDDVDWDISICEQTLEMAEAAPILQDSTISQGPSFGMKWDILWLGHCDNSIVFDPPPIVLDDPTEPLYFNSWEKVLSTDPQHKQYVHPSAGPLCTYAYAVTGVMAKKPLDRGGHGSAPFDIWLHMSRIR
;
A
#
# COMPACT_ATOMS: atom_id res chain seq x y z
N MET A 1 0.34 11.98 29.04
CA MET A 1 0.89 12.86 27.98
C MET A 1 2.41 12.72 28.02
N GLU A 2 2.95 11.70 27.35
CA GLU A 2 4.40 11.56 27.25
C GLU A 2 4.97 12.59 26.28
N LYS A 3 6.10 13.16 26.69
CA LYS A 3 6.81 14.25 26.02
C LYS A 3 7.15 13.86 24.59
N ASN A 4 6.83 14.75 23.65
CA ASN A 4 7.45 14.79 22.32
C ASN A 4 8.97 14.79 22.52
N LYS A 5 9.62 13.63 22.33
CA LYS A 5 11.03 13.61 21.97
C LYS A 5 11.10 14.36 20.65
N ASP A 6 11.97 15.37 20.55
CA ASP A 6 12.14 16.13 19.32
C ASP A 6 12.33 15.16 18.16
N LEU A 7 11.35 15.16 17.26
CA LEU A 7 11.39 14.35 16.05
C LEU A 7 12.62 14.78 15.27
N ARG A 8 13.49 13.82 14.92
CA ARG A 8 14.66 14.11 14.10
C ARG A 8 14.20 14.80 12.82
N LYS A 9 14.94 15.82 12.37
CA LYS A 9 14.56 16.66 11.22
C LYS A 9 14.10 15.85 10.01
N GLY A 10 14.88 14.84 9.60
CA GLY A 10 14.52 13.99 8.45
C GLY A 10 13.19 13.27 8.62
N TYR A 11 12.93 12.76 9.83
CA TYR A 11 11.68 12.09 10.15
C TYR A 11 10.48 13.06 10.12
N ALA A 12 10.63 14.26 10.68
CA ALA A 12 9.59 15.28 10.64
C ALA A 12 9.28 15.74 9.19
N LEU A 13 10.31 15.83 8.35
CA LEU A 13 10.16 16.18 6.93
C LEU A 13 9.48 15.07 6.14
N SER A 14 9.85 13.80 6.36
CA SER A 14 9.17 12.65 5.77
C SER A 14 7.68 12.65 6.12
N TRP A 15 7.34 12.80 7.40
CA TRP A 15 5.95 12.95 7.86
C TRP A 15 5.21 14.12 7.19
N SER A 16 5.89 15.26 7.05
CA SER A 16 5.31 16.44 6.40
C SER A 16 5.02 16.19 4.92
N GLY A 17 5.89 15.44 4.24
CA GLY A 17 5.70 14.98 2.87
C GLY A 17 4.40 14.19 2.74
N TYR A 18 4.25 13.11 3.52
CA TYR A 18 3.05 12.28 3.51
C TYR A 18 1.76 13.06 3.79
N LEU A 19 1.75 13.91 4.81
CA LEU A 19 0.58 14.72 5.13
C LEU A 19 0.23 15.70 4.01
N ASN A 20 1.22 16.28 3.33
CA ASN A 20 0.96 17.16 2.20
C ASN A 20 0.43 16.41 0.99
N THR A 21 0.97 15.24 0.67
CA THR A 21 0.46 14.40 -0.41
C THR A 21 -0.99 13.97 -0.13
N LEU A 22 -1.31 13.57 1.10
CA LEU A 22 -2.68 13.23 1.49
C LEU A 22 -3.65 14.40 1.36
N LYS A 23 -3.23 15.64 1.67
CA LYS A 23 -4.08 16.83 1.45
C LYS A 23 -4.44 17.04 -0.01
N VAL A 24 -3.54 16.71 -0.93
CA VAL A 24 -3.82 16.75 -2.37
C VAL A 24 -4.76 15.61 -2.75
N ALA A 25 -4.48 14.38 -2.27
CA ALA A 25 -5.27 13.19 -2.59
C ALA A 25 -6.76 13.31 -2.21
N VAL A 26 -7.10 14.06 -1.15
CA VAL A 26 -8.49 14.32 -0.75
C VAL A 26 -9.35 14.94 -1.87
N ALA A 27 -8.74 15.65 -2.82
CA ALA A 27 -9.45 16.29 -3.94
C ALA A 27 -9.69 15.36 -5.14
N HIS A 28 -9.22 14.11 -5.08
CA HIS A 28 -9.31 13.14 -6.17
C HIS A 28 -10.08 11.89 -5.73
N ASP A 29 -10.74 11.19 -6.66
CA ASP A 29 -11.45 9.94 -6.33
C ASP A 29 -10.49 8.88 -5.79
N THR A 30 -9.36 8.72 -6.47
CA THR A 30 -8.23 7.90 -6.07
C THR A 30 -6.92 8.61 -6.38
N SER A 31 -5.87 8.27 -5.65
CA SER A 31 -4.51 8.76 -5.91
C SER A 31 -3.50 7.65 -5.66
N LEU A 32 -2.57 7.49 -6.60
CA LEU A 32 -1.37 6.67 -6.43
C LEU A 32 -0.23 7.57 -5.92
N ILE A 33 0.39 7.17 -4.82
CA ILE A 33 1.50 7.89 -4.19
C ILE A 33 2.73 7.00 -4.30
N LEU A 34 3.82 7.56 -4.85
CA LEU A 34 5.10 6.88 -5.07
C LEU A 34 6.22 7.68 -4.39
N GLU A 35 7.12 6.99 -3.70
CA GLU A 35 8.41 7.54 -3.28
C GLU A 35 9.33 7.70 -4.51
N ASP A 36 10.14 8.76 -4.54
CA ASP A 36 10.94 9.15 -5.72
C ASP A 36 12.24 8.38 -5.85
N ASP A 37 12.70 7.72 -4.79
CA ASP A 37 13.94 6.95 -4.71
C ASP A 37 13.73 5.44 -4.92
N VAL A 38 12.54 5.04 -5.37
CA VAL A 38 12.20 3.65 -5.68
C VAL A 38 12.27 3.42 -7.19
N ASP A 39 12.89 2.31 -7.61
CA ASP A 39 12.98 1.89 -9.00
C ASP A 39 11.65 1.27 -9.45
N TRP A 40 10.85 2.02 -10.20
CA TRP A 40 9.59 1.54 -10.80
C TRP A 40 9.80 1.11 -12.26
N ASP A 41 9.19 0.00 -12.66
CA ASP A 41 9.13 -0.38 -14.07
C ASP A 41 8.21 0.58 -14.85
N ILE A 42 8.63 0.97 -16.06
CA ILE A 42 7.81 1.81 -16.95
C ILE A 42 6.51 1.12 -17.38
N SER A 43 6.46 -0.22 -17.26
CA SER A 43 5.30 -1.06 -17.53
C SER A 43 4.35 -1.21 -16.33
N ILE A 44 4.49 -0.43 -15.26
CA ILE A 44 3.64 -0.50 -14.06
C ILE A 44 2.13 -0.48 -14.37
N CYS A 45 1.70 0.26 -15.39
CA CYS A 45 0.29 0.28 -15.80
C CYS A 45 -0.18 -1.08 -16.36
N GLU A 46 0.68 -1.79 -17.07
CA GLU A 46 0.41 -3.12 -17.64
C GLU A 46 0.47 -4.19 -16.55
N GLN A 47 1.53 -4.16 -15.73
CA GLN A 47 1.70 -5.07 -14.59
C GLN A 47 0.55 -4.99 -13.58
N THR A 48 -0.03 -3.80 -13.38
CA THR A 48 -1.10 -3.62 -12.41
C THR A 48 -2.50 -3.93 -12.95
N LEU A 49 -2.65 -4.27 -14.23
CA LEU A 49 -3.95 -4.55 -14.84
C LEU A 49 -4.59 -5.83 -14.28
N GLU A 50 -3.83 -6.92 -14.20
CA GLU A 50 -4.34 -8.19 -13.64
C GLU A 50 -4.67 -8.05 -12.15
N MET A 51 -3.85 -7.29 -11.41
CA MET A 51 -4.14 -6.94 -10.03
C MET A 51 -5.41 -6.10 -9.90
N ALA A 52 -5.69 -5.21 -10.85
CA ALA A 52 -6.93 -4.45 -10.87
C ALA A 52 -8.13 -5.39 -10.96
N GLU A 53 -8.10 -6.38 -11.85
CA GLU A 53 -9.17 -7.38 -11.97
C GLU A 53 -9.30 -8.27 -10.72
N ALA A 54 -8.18 -8.57 -10.05
CA ALA A 54 -8.14 -9.38 -8.84
C ALA A 54 -8.69 -8.65 -7.60
N ALA A 55 -8.38 -7.37 -7.43
CA ALA A 55 -8.66 -6.63 -6.20
C ALA A 55 -10.15 -6.63 -5.77
N PRO A 56 -11.15 -6.45 -6.65
CA PRO A 56 -12.56 -6.46 -6.25
C PRO A 56 -13.08 -7.84 -5.82
N ILE A 57 -12.45 -8.93 -6.28
CA ILE A 57 -12.80 -10.30 -5.88
C ILE A 57 -12.56 -10.47 -4.37
N LEU A 58 -11.45 -9.94 -3.86
CA LEU A 58 -11.12 -9.93 -2.43
C LEU A 58 -12.02 -8.99 -1.60
N GLN A 59 -12.74 -8.07 -2.27
CA GLN A 59 -13.68 -7.13 -1.66
C GLN A 59 -15.13 -7.65 -1.67
N ASP A 60 -15.35 -8.93 -2.00
CA ASP A 60 -16.67 -9.55 -2.18
C ASP A 60 -17.60 -8.66 -3.03
N SER A 61 -17.04 -8.13 -4.12
CA SER A 61 -17.72 -7.21 -5.03
C SER A 61 -18.00 -7.92 -6.34
N THR A 62 -19.29 -8.12 -6.65
CA THR A 62 -19.73 -8.64 -7.94
C THR A 62 -19.43 -7.61 -9.04
N ILE A 63 -18.30 -7.77 -9.73
CA ILE A 63 -17.87 -6.84 -10.79
C ILE A 63 -18.85 -6.95 -11.97
N SER A 64 -19.41 -5.83 -12.40
CA SER A 64 -20.01 -5.73 -13.74
C SER A 64 -19.80 -4.37 -14.42
N GLN A 65 -19.60 -3.26 -13.69
CA GLN A 65 -19.47 -1.91 -14.29
C GLN A 65 -18.64 -0.89 -13.43
N GLY A 66 -17.71 -1.34 -12.58
CA GLY A 66 -16.97 -0.45 -11.65
C GLY A 66 -15.56 -0.05 -12.13
N PRO A 67 -14.86 0.85 -11.41
CA PRO A 67 -13.43 1.13 -11.63
C PRO A 67 -12.60 -0.15 -11.54
N SER A 68 -11.52 -0.26 -12.33
CA SER A 68 -10.77 -1.52 -12.47
C SER A 68 -10.34 -2.11 -11.12
N PHE A 69 -9.79 -1.32 -10.20
CA PHE A 69 -9.38 -1.78 -8.86
C PHE A 69 -10.53 -1.93 -7.83
N GLY A 70 -11.77 -1.62 -8.22
CA GLY A 70 -12.87 -1.40 -7.29
C GLY A 70 -12.67 -0.13 -6.46
N MET A 71 -13.57 0.10 -5.51
CA MET A 71 -13.55 1.28 -4.62
C MET A 71 -13.82 0.92 -3.15
N LYS A 72 -13.94 -0.36 -2.80
CA LYS A 72 -14.20 -0.80 -1.42
C LYS A 72 -12.93 -1.08 -0.63
N TRP A 73 -11.77 -0.72 -1.17
CA TRP A 73 -10.49 -0.72 -0.47
C TRP A 73 -10.23 0.65 0.16
N ASP A 74 -9.59 0.63 1.33
CA ASP A 74 -9.19 1.84 2.04
C ASP A 74 -7.86 2.37 1.50
N ILE A 75 -6.90 1.45 1.42
CA ILE A 75 -5.54 1.65 0.91
C ILE A 75 -5.19 0.40 0.09
N LEU A 76 -4.58 0.59 -1.08
CA LEU A 76 -3.88 -0.47 -1.80
C LEU A 76 -2.39 -0.30 -1.57
N TRP A 77 -1.73 -1.33 -1.05
CA TRP A 77 -0.30 -1.29 -0.79
C TRP A 77 0.44 -1.97 -1.94
N LEU A 78 1.20 -1.18 -2.71
CA LEU A 78 1.79 -1.62 -3.98
C LEU A 78 3.30 -1.78 -3.89
N GLY A 79 3.95 -1.01 -3.02
CA GLY A 79 5.36 -1.12 -2.75
C GLY A 79 5.59 -1.15 -1.24
N HIS A 80 6.16 -2.25 -0.76
CA HIS A 80 6.52 -2.46 0.64
C HIS A 80 7.84 -3.23 0.72
N CYS A 81 8.49 -3.13 1.87
CA CYS A 81 9.65 -3.96 2.19
C CYS A 81 9.26 -5.22 2.99
N ASP A 82 8.08 -5.23 3.60
CA ASP A 82 7.52 -6.38 4.30
C ASP A 82 5.98 -6.29 4.35
N ASN A 83 5.33 -7.43 4.27
CA ASN A 83 3.89 -7.62 4.43
C ASN A 83 3.62 -9.12 4.44
N SER A 84 2.99 -9.65 5.49
CA SER A 84 2.73 -11.09 5.56
C SER A 84 1.62 -11.49 4.59
N ILE A 85 1.82 -12.56 3.82
CA ILE A 85 0.78 -13.07 2.93
C ILE A 85 -0.35 -13.68 3.76
N VAL A 86 -1.58 -13.21 3.51
CA VAL A 86 -2.79 -13.72 4.15
C VAL A 86 -3.37 -14.85 3.30
N PHE A 87 -3.57 -16.01 3.93
CA PHE A 87 -4.13 -17.22 3.30
C PHE A 87 -5.60 -17.49 3.63
N ASP A 88 -6.19 -16.71 4.55
CA ASP A 88 -7.62 -16.75 4.87
C ASP A 88 -8.18 -15.31 4.95
N PRO A 89 -8.93 -14.83 3.94
CA PRO A 89 -9.30 -15.55 2.73
C PRO A 89 -8.07 -15.86 1.84
N PRO A 90 -8.16 -16.85 0.93
CA PRO A 90 -7.05 -17.19 0.04
C PRO A 90 -6.61 -15.98 -0.81
N PRO A 91 -5.29 -15.81 -1.03
CA PRO A 91 -4.80 -14.78 -1.92
C PRO A 91 -5.13 -15.13 -3.37
N ILE A 92 -5.18 -14.11 -4.22
CA ILE A 92 -5.18 -14.32 -5.67
C ILE A 92 -3.71 -14.32 -6.11
N VAL A 93 -3.32 -15.37 -6.83
CA VAL A 93 -1.95 -15.56 -7.30
C VAL A 93 -1.94 -15.38 -8.81
N LEU A 94 -1.14 -14.43 -9.28
CA LEU A 94 -0.99 -14.06 -10.68
C LEU A 94 0.39 -14.49 -11.19
N ASP A 95 0.49 -14.77 -12.48
CA ASP A 95 1.77 -14.99 -13.15
C ASP A 95 2.38 -13.63 -13.50
N ASP A 96 3.57 -13.35 -12.97
CA ASP A 96 4.32 -12.13 -13.27
C ASP A 96 5.72 -12.49 -13.79
N PRO A 97 5.93 -12.53 -15.11
CA PRO A 97 7.22 -12.83 -15.71
C PRO A 97 8.26 -11.73 -15.49
N THR A 98 7.86 -10.55 -15.00
CA THR A 98 8.77 -9.43 -14.71
C THR A 98 9.36 -9.50 -13.30
N GLU A 99 8.78 -10.32 -12.42
CA GLU A 99 9.34 -10.60 -11.10
C GLU A 99 10.76 -11.17 -11.22
N PRO A 100 11.72 -10.67 -10.42
CA PRO A 100 13.09 -11.16 -10.46
C PRO A 100 13.16 -12.62 -9.97
N LEU A 101 14.07 -13.41 -10.57
CA LEU A 101 14.33 -14.80 -10.15
C LEU A 101 14.73 -14.91 -8.68
N TYR A 102 15.30 -13.85 -8.11
CA TYR A 102 15.76 -13.83 -6.74
C TYR A 102 15.26 -12.57 -6.04
N PHE A 103 14.48 -12.77 -4.99
CA PHE A 103 13.93 -11.69 -4.17
C PHE A 103 14.21 -11.98 -2.70
N ASN A 104 14.91 -11.06 -2.03
CA ASN A 104 15.25 -11.22 -0.62
C ASN A 104 14.16 -10.56 0.23
N SER A 105 13.24 -11.37 0.73
CA SER A 105 12.08 -10.92 1.49
C SER A 105 12.07 -11.50 2.90
N TRP A 106 11.44 -10.80 3.83
CA TRP A 106 11.06 -11.40 5.12
C TRP A 106 9.85 -12.33 4.98
N GLU A 107 9.09 -12.22 3.89
CA GLU A 107 8.06 -13.18 3.50
C GLU A 107 8.70 -14.42 2.87
N LYS A 108 8.62 -15.55 3.60
CA LYS A 108 9.26 -16.81 3.22
C LYS A 108 8.68 -17.43 1.96
N VAL A 109 7.44 -17.10 1.62
CA VAL A 109 6.80 -17.59 0.39
C VAL A 109 7.43 -16.96 -0.86
N LEU A 110 7.90 -15.71 -0.74
CA LEU A 110 8.56 -14.98 -1.84
C LEU A 110 10.08 -15.16 -1.84
N SER A 111 10.67 -15.48 -0.67
CA SER A 111 12.11 -15.64 -0.52
C SER A 111 12.55 -17.10 -0.64
N THR A 112 13.61 -17.44 -1.35
CA THR A 112 14.47 -16.56 -2.19
C THR A 112 14.02 -16.50 -3.64
N ASP A 113 13.03 -17.31 -4.05
CA ASP A 113 12.55 -17.43 -5.42
C ASP A 113 11.02 -17.24 -5.40
N PRO A 114 10.50 -16.10 -5.89
CA PRO A 114 9.07 -15.83 -5.93
C PRO A 114 8.34 -16.63 -7.02
N GLN A 115 9.05 -17.44 -7.82
CA GLN A 115 8.51 -18.29 -8.88
C GLN A 115 7.70 -17.54 -9.94
N HIS A 116 8.08 -16.28 -10.21
CA HIS A 116 7.33 -15.39 -11.11
C HIS A 116 5.86 -15.28 -10.71
N LYS A 117 5.57 -15.21 -9.39
CA LYS A 117 4.22 -15.07 -8.85
C LYS A 117 4.05 -13.76 -8.13
N GLN A 118 2.96 -13.08 -8.44
CA GLN A 118 2.48 -11.92 -7.69
C GLN A 118 1.28 -12.33 -6.82
N TYR A 119 1.26 -11.89 -5.57
CA TYR A 119 0.19 -12.19 -4.62
C TYR A 119 -0.65 -10.95 -4.34
N VAL A 120 -1.94 -11.02 -4.65
CA VAL A 120 -2.94 -10.01 -4.28
C VAL A 120 -3.70 -10.54 -3.07
N HIS A 121 -3.60 -9.84 -1.94
CA HIS A 121 -4.18 -10.30 -0.67
C HIS A 121 -4.52 -9.13 0.25
N PRO A 122 -5.40 -9.33 1.26
CA PRO A 122 -5.57 -8.37 2.34
C PRO A 122 -4.23 -8.12 3.04
N SER A 123 -3.87 -6.86 3.25
CA SER A 123 -2.60 -6.50 3.90
C SER A 123 -2.58 -6.93 5.38
N ALA A 124 -1.43 -7.45 5.82
CA ALA A 124 -1.18 -7.87 7.20
C ALA A 124 0.21 -7.38 7.66
N GLY A 125 0.21 -6.18 8.26
CA GLY A 125 1.41 -5.55 8.80
C GLY A 125 2.37 -5.05 7.72
N PRO A 126 1.91 -4.23 6.75
CA PRO A 126 2.79 -3.72 5.72
C PRO A 126 3.79 -2.72 6.33
N LEU A 127 5.04 -2.81 5.92
CA LEU A 127 6.12 -1.89 6.27
C LEU A 127 6.69 -1.25 5.01
N CYS A 128 7.20 -0.03 5.15
CA CYS A 128 7.60 0.86 4.06
C CYS A 128 6.41 1.28 3.17
N THR A 129 6.40 2.54 2.72
CA THR A 129 5.32 3.13 1.92
C THR A 129 5.80 3.54 0.53
N TYR A 130 6.70 2.73 -0.05
CA TYR A 130 7.29 2.95 -1.38
C TYR A 130 6.23 3.30 -2.41
N ALA A 131 5.12 2.54 -2.43
CA ALA A 131 3.90 2.96 -3.10
C ALA A 131 2.64 2.51 -2.41
N TYR A 132 1.65 3.38 -2.40
CA TYR A 132 0.30 3.03 -2.02
C TYR A 132 -0.72 3.89 -2.76
N ALA A 133 -1.90 3.33 -3.01
CA ALA A 133 -3.05 4.07 -3.48
C ALA A 133 -4.03 4.32 -2.33
N VAL A 134 -4.71 5.46 -2.36
CA VAL A 134 -5.72 5.84 -1.37
C VAL A 134 -6.91 6.48 -2.09
N THR A 135 -8.14 6.23 -1.63
CA THR A 135 -9.32 6.95 -2.13
C THR A 135 -9.41 8.33 -1.47
N GLY A 136 -9.97 9.35 -2.13
CA GLY A 136 -10.05 10.70 -1.55
C GLY A 136 -10.81 10.76 -0.22
N VAL A 137 -11.86 9.94 -0.08
CA VAL A 137 -12.62 9.78 1.17
C VAL A 137 -11.72 9.25 2.29
N MET A 138 -10.86 8.29 1.96
CA MET A 138 -10.00 7.63 2.93
C MET A 138 -8.72 8.42 3.22
N ALA A 139 -8.24 9.23 2.27
CA ALA A 139 -7.10 10.13 2.46
C ALA A 139 -7.35 11.20 3.54
N LYS A 140 -8.63 11.56 3.75
CA LYS A 140 -9.02 12.50 4.81
C LYS A 140 -8.86 11.92 6.21
N LYS A 141 -9.11 10.61 6.39
CA LYS A 141 -9.11 9.98 7.72
C LYS A 141 -7.75 10.07 8.43
N PRO A 142 -6.59 9.82 7.78
CA PRO A 142 -5.29 10.10 8.37
C PRO A 142 -5.06 11.56 8.77
N LEU A 143 -5.57 12.53 7.99
CA LEU A 143 -5.38 13.95 8.28
C LEU A 143 -6.15 14.39 9.53
N ASP A 144 -7.36 13.87 9.72
CA ASP A 144 -8.21 14.17 10.87
C ASP A 144 -7.78 13.39 12.13
N ARG A 145 -7.00 12.32 11.98
CA ARG A 145 -6.51 11.49 13.08
C ARG A 145 -5.34 12.20 13.79
N GLY A 146 -5.39 12.28 15.12
CA GLY A 146 -4.27 12.77 15.92
C GLY A 146 -3.08 11.80 16.00
N GLY A 147 -2.00 12.21 16.67
CA GLY A 147 -0.82 11.37 16.90
C GLY A 147 0.14 11.27 15.72
N HIS A 148 0.09 12.21 14.77
CA HIS A 148 1.10 12.32 13.71
C HIS A 148 2.51 12.39 14.30
N GLY A 149 3.44 11.65 13.71
CA GLY A 149 4.83 11.61 14.17
C GLY A 149 5.10 10.71 15.37
N SER A 150 4.10 10.06 15.98
CA SER A 150 4.33 9.19 17.15
C SER A 150 5.04 7.87 16.81
N ALA A 151 5.02 7.46 15.54
CA ALA A 151 5.66 6.27 14.98
C ALA A 151 5.97 6.51 13.49
N PRO A 152 6.83 5.70 12.84
CA PRO A 152 7.04 5.78 11.41
C PRO A 152 5.70 5.77 10.65
N PHE A 153 5.62 6.47 9.52
CA PHE A 153 4.35 6.74 8.85
C PHE A 153 3.61 5.44 8.48
N ASP A 154 4.31 4.49 7.90
CA ASP A 154 3.85 3.13 7.57
C ASP A 154 3.27 2.39 8.79
N ILE A 155 4.01 2.35 9.90
CA ILE A 155 3.57 1.69 11.14
C ILE A 155 2.33 2.41 11.71
N TRP A 156 2.36 3.74 11.76
CA TRP A 156 1.24 4.53 12.25
C TRP A 156 -0.01 4.33 11.39
N LEU A 157 0.15 4.24 10.07
CA LEU A 157 -0.92 4.07 9.09
C LEU A 157 -1.55 2.67 9.19
N HIS A 158 -0.75 1.61 9.32
CA HIS A 158 -1.22 0.25 9.51
C HIS A 158 -1.95 0.04 10.85
N MET A 159 -1.38 0.54 11.96
CA MET A 159 -1.97 0.35 13.30
C MET A 159 -3.32 1.05 13.47
N SER A 160 -3.63 2.02 12.60
CA SER A 160 -5.00 2.50 12.42
C SER A 160 -5.76 1.54 11.53
N ARG A 161 -6.64 0.71 12.10
CA ARG A 161 -7.79 0.27 11.33
C ARG A 161 -8.58 1.51 10.95
N ILE A 162 -8.47 1.93 9.70
CA ILE A 162 -9.17 3.10 9.17
C ILE A 162 -10.65 2.74 8.90
N ARG A 163 -11.34 2.11 9.87
CA ARG A 163 -12.77 1.82 9.77
C ARG A 163 -13.59 3.08 10.02
#